data_AF-A0A418JL23-F1
#
_entry.id   AF-A0A418JL23-F1
#
_cell.length_a   1.000
_cell.length_b   1.000
_cell.length_c   1.000
_cell.angle_alpha   90.00
_cell.angle_beta   90.00
_cell.angle_gamma   90.00
#
_symmetry.space_group_name_H-M   'P 1'
#
loop_
_entity.id
_entity.type
_entity.pdbx_description
1 polymer ?
#
loop_
_entity_poly.entity_id
_entity_poly.type
_entity_poly.pdbx_seq_one_letter_code
_entity_poly.pdbx_strand_id
1 'polypeptide(L)'
;MEGLHIMKELLENIKSFFNEHVAPPYKITSVERREDSDSDEEGKSGWRATVEVIEEKEYMKRYAKDQMIGTYTVLLDDDKEVTSFKREGIRYRSKVDQ
;
A
#
# COMPACT_ATOMS: atom_id res chain seq x y z
N MET A 1 -0.51 -2.82 25.01
CA MET A 1 0.17 -1.62 24.48
C MET A 1 1.11 -1.95 23.32
N GLU A 2 1.72 -3.14 23.29
CA GLU A 2 2.67 -3.59 22.25
C GLU A 2 2.11 -3.58 20.82
N GLY A 3 0.91 -4.14 20.58
CA GLY A 3 0.31 -4.15 19.24
C GLY A 3 0.06 -2.77 18.61
N LEU A 4 -0.16 -1.73 19.44
CA LEU A 4 -0.32 -0.36 18.95
C LEU A 4 1.00 0.23 18.44
N HIS A 5 2.13 -0.17 19.04
CA HIS A 5 3.45 0.29 18.62
C HIS A 5 3.83 -0.34 17.28
N ILE A 6 3.63 -1.66 17.14
CA ILE A 6 3.88 -2.40 15.89
C ILE A 6 3.09 -1.81 14.73
N MET A 7 1.79 -1.52 14.94
CA MET A 7 0.96 -0.96 13.88
C MET A 7 1.42 0.44 13.46
N LYS A 8 1.89 1.28 14.38
CA LYS A 8 2.43 2.60 14.03
C LYS A 8 3.68 2.48 13.17
N GLU A 9 4.61 1.62 13.57
CA GLU A 9 5.87 1.37 12.86
C GLU A 9 5.62 0.87 11.43
N LEU A 10 4.72 -0.11 11.25
CA LEU A 10 4.30 -0.57 9.93
C LEU A 10 3.75 0.57 9.05
N LEU A 11 2.87 1.40 9.60
CA LEU A 11 2.27 2.51 8.85
C LEU A 11 3.31 3.59 8.51
N GLU A 12 4.28 3.84 9.39
CA GLU A 12 5.36 4.81 9.17
C GLU A 12 6.36 4.32 8.12
N ASN A 13 6.74 3.04 8.16
CA ASN A 13 7.65 2.44 7.20
C ASN A 13 7.02 2.39 5.79
N ILE A 14 5.75 1.99 5.68
CA ILE A 14 5.01 2.05 4.41
C ILE A 14 4.96 3.48 3.87
N LYS A 15 4.61 4.46 4.71
CA LYS A 15 4.53 5.87 4.29
C LYS A 15 5.87 6.40 3.81
N SER A 16 6.93 6.12 4.56
CA SER A 16 8.28 6.61 4.25
C SER A 16 8.76 6.04 2.92
N PHE A 17 8.65 4.72 2.75
CA PHE A 17 9.02 4.04 1.50
C PHE A 17 8.27 4.61 0.28
N PHE A 18 6.94 4.76 0.38
CA PHE A 18 6.14 5.26 -0.75
C PHE A 18 6.42 6.73 -1.06
N ASN A 19 6.60 7.59 -0.04
CA ASN A 19 6.97 8.99 -0.27
C ASN A 19 8.32 9.12 -0.99
N GLU A 20 9.27 8.24 -0.68
CA GLU A 20 10.62 8.29 -1.27
C GLU A 20 10.68 7.68 -2.68
N HIS A 21 9.98 6.57 -2.92
CA HIS A 21 10.20 5.76 -4.12
C HIS A 21 9.03 5.69 -5.10
N VAL A 22 7.81 6.06 -4.69
CA VAL A 22 6.60 5.87 -5.50
C VAL A 22 5.80 7.17 -5.63
N ALA A 23 5.01 7.48 -4.61
CA ALA A 23 4.25 8.71 -4.42
C ALA A 23 3.58 8.64 -3.03
N PRO A 24 3.21 9.79 -2.43
CA PRO A 24 2.57 9.81 -1.13
C PRO A 24 1.31 8.92 -1.06
N PRO A 25 1.21 7.99 -0.08
CA PRO A 25 0.01 7.21 0.11
C PRO A 25 -1.19 8.08 0.44
N TYR A 26 -2.32 7.81 -0.21
CA TYR A 26 -3.61 8.40 0.14
C TYR A 26 -4.25 7.66 1.31
N LYS A 27 -4.22 6.32 1.27
CA LYS A 27 -4.83 5.46 2.30
C LYS A 27 -4.11 4.12 2.39
N ILE A 28 -4.01 3.58 3.60
CA ILE A 28 -3.67 2.17 3.82
C ILE A 28 -4.98 1.49 4.24
N THR A 29 -5.47 0.54 3.45
CA THR A 29 -6.82 -0.03 3.59
C THR A 29 -6.83 -1.34 4.38
N SER A 30 -5.74 -2.10 4.39
CA SER A 30 -5.56 -3.28 5.24
C SER A 30 -4.09 -3.48 5.61
N VAL A 31 -3.86 -4.12 6.74
CA VAL A 31 -2.56 -4.65 7.19
C VAL A 31 -2.84 -5.99 7.87
N GLU A 32 -2.24 -7.06 7.36
CA GLU A 32 -2.45 -8.44 7.79
C GLU A 32 -1.10 -9.09 8.09
N ARG A 33 -1.02 -9.88 9.15
CA ARG A 33 0.17 -10.69 9.44
C ARG A 33 0.23 -11.81 8.40
N ARG A 34 1.43 -12.06 7.87
CA ARG A 34 1.76 -13.26 7.11
C ARG A 34 2.57 -14.20 7.99
N GLU A 35 2.16 -15.46 8.03
CA GLU A 35 2.89 -16.55 8.65
C GLU A 35 3.65 -17.34 7.58
N ASP A 36 4.69 -18.08 7.96
CA ASP A 36 5.47 -18.91 7.03
C ASP A 36 4.63 -19.97 6.31
N SER A 37 3.49 -20.35 6.88
CA SER A 37 2.52 -21.28 6.31
C SER A 37 1.56 -20.67 5.30
N ASP A 38 1.55 -19.35 5.15
CA ASP A 38 0.66 -18.69 4.19
C ASP A 38 1.13 -19.00 2.77
N SER A 39 0.21 -19.51 1.95
CA SER A 39 0.46 -20.01 0.59
C SER A 39 0.74 -18.93 -0.45
N ASP A 40 1.25 -17.79 -0.02
CA ASP A 40 1.65 -16.69 -0.88
C ASP A 40 3.06 -16.91 -1.44
N GLU A 41 3.31 -16.41 -2.65
CA GLU A 41 4.43 -16.72 -3.58
C GLU A 41 5.86 -16.69 -3.00
N GLU A 42 6.08 -16.23 -1.78
CA GLU A 42 7.41 -16.13 -1.16
C GLU A 42 7.59 -16.92 0.16
N GLY A 43 6.55 -17.50 0.77
CA GLY A 43 6.69 -18.35 1.97
C GLY A 43 7.48 -17.73 3.13
N LYS A 44 7.43 -16.40 3.28
CA LYS A 44 8.11 -15.64 4.33
C LYS A 44 7.08 -14.99 5.24
N SER A 45 7.30 -15.11 6.54
CA SER A 45 6.66 -14.33 7.59
C SER A 45 6.80 -12.81 7.38
N GLY A 46 5.89 -12.06 8.01
CA GLY A 46 5.94 -10.60 8.06
C GLY A 46 4.55 -10.01 7.94
N TRP A 47 4.38 -8.99 7.10
CA TRP A 47 3.08 -8.34 6.90
C TRP A 47 2.76 -8.13 5.42
N ARG A 48 1.46 -8.12 5.12
CA ARG A 48 0.90 -7.67 3.84
C ARG A 48 0.02 -6.46 4.11
N ALA A 49 0.20 -5.40 3.33
CA ALA A 49 -0.64 -4.23 3.37
C ALA A 49 -1.23 -3.91 2.00
N THR A 50 -2.44 -3.36 2.00
CA THR A 50 -3.05 -2.77 0.79
C THR A 50 -2.96 -1.25 0.89
N VAL A 51 -2.35 -0.62 -0.12
CA VAL A 51 -2.06 0.82 -0.14
C VAL A 51 -2.68 1.46 -1.38
N GLU A 52 -3.41 2.55 -1.17
CA GLU A 52 -3.97 3.39 -2.22
C GLU A 52 -3.14 4.66 -2.37
N VAL A 53 -2.78 4.98 -3.63
CA VAL A 53 -1.95 6.13 -4.00
C VAL A 53 -2.70 6.97 -5.03
N ILE A 54 -2.70 8.29 -4.88
CA ILE A 54 -3.24 9.19 -5.90
C ILE A 54 -2.23 9.29 -7.06
N GLU A 55 -2.57 8.70 -8.20
CA GLU A 55 -1.76 8.73 -9.43
C GLU A 55 -2.28 9.82 -10.37
N GLU A 56 -2.09 11.10 -10.01
CA GLU A 56 -2.44 12.20 -10.90
C GLU A 56 -1.38 12.40 -11.99
N LYS A 57 -1.78 12.23 -13.26
CA LYS A 57 -0.99 12.71 -14.41
C LYS A 57 -1.30 14.17 -14.69
N GLU A 58 -0.30 14.95 -15.08
CA GLU A 58 -0.42 16.37 -15.50
C GLU A 58 -1.58 16.61 -16.49
N TYR A 59 -1.81 15.66 -17.40
CA TYR A 59 -2.90 15.66 -18.37
C TYR A 59 -4.29 15.55 -17.72
N MET A 60 -4.43 14.72 -16.68
CA MET A 60 -5.69 14.54 -15.95
C MET A 60 -6.03 15.80 -15.14
N LYS A 61 -5.04 16.47 -14.53
CA LYS A 61 -5.26 17.76 -13.83
C LYS A 61 -5.91 18.82 -14.72
N ARG A 62 -5.63 18.80 -16.03
CA ARG A 62 -6.13 19.80 -16.99
C ARG A 62 -7.54 19.52 -17.51
N TYR A 63 -7.96 18.26 -17.57
CA TYR A 63 -9.18 17.87 -18.30
C TYR A 63 -10.09 16.87 -17.57
N ALA A 64 -9.57 16.09 -16.64
CA ALA A 64 -10.35 15.16 -15.84
C ALA A 64 -10.78 15.81 -14.52
N LYS A 65 -12.08 15.81 -14.24
CA LYS A 65 -12.65 16.26 -12.96
C LYS A 65 -12.48 15.22 -11.83
N ASP A 66 -11.74 14.14 -12.07
CA ASP A 66 -11.64 13.02 -11.16
C ASP A 66 -10.20 12.50 -11.03
N GLN A 67 -9.85 12.03 -9.84
CA GLN A 67 -8.53 11.52 -9.50
C GLN A 67 -8.41 10.05 -9.88
N MET A 68 -7.21 9.63 -10.30
CA MET A 68 -6.89 8.20 -10.45
C MET A 68 -6.25 7.69 -9.16
N ILE A 69 -6.71 6.55 -8.69
CA ILE A 69 -6.19 5.85 -7.51
C ILE A 69 -5.55 4.54 -7.98
N GLY A 70 -4.26 4.39 -7.72
CA GLY A 70 -3.56 3.12 -7.83
C GLY A 70 -3.68 2.32 -6.54
N THR A 71 -3.99 1.03 -6.64
CA THR A 71 -3.97 0.09 -5.50
C THR A 71 -2.71 -0.77 -5.57
N TYR A 72 -2.03 -0.91 -4.44
CA TYR A 72 -0.78 -1.63 -4.29
C TYR A 72 -0.89 -2.70 -3.20
N THR A 73 -0.40 -3.90 -3.49
CA THR A 73 -0.03 -4.88 -2.47
C THR A 73 1.39 -4.57 -2.02
N VAL A 74 1.63 -4.49 -0.71
CA VAL A 74 2.94 -4.18 -0.12
C VAL A 74 3.30 -5.27 0.87
N LEU A 75 4.51 -5.81 0.75
CA LEU A 75 5.03 -6.86 1.59
C LEU A 75 6.11 -6.29 2.49
N LEU A 76 6.00 -6.57 3.79
CA LEU A 76 7.01 -6.25 4.78
C LEU A 76 7.52 -7.55 5.42
N ASP A 77 8.79 -7.60 5.77
CA ASP A 77 9.39 -8.69 6.57
C ASP A 77 9.08 -8.51 8.07
N ASP A 78 9.56 -9.42 8.93
CA ASP A 78 9.35 -9.37 10.39
C ASP A 78 10.01 -8.16 11.09
N ASP A 79 10.99 -7.54 10.44
CA ASP A 79 11.61 -6.28 10.87
C ASP A 79 10.78 -5.06 10.46
N LYS A 80 9.66 -5.27 9.74
CA LYS A 80 8.70 -4.26 9.27
C LYS A 80 9.29 -3.39 8.16
N GLU A 81 10.32 -3.89 7.47
CA GLU A 81 10.92 -3.25 6.32
C GLU A 81 10.19 -3.67 5.05
N VAL A 82 9.97 -2.73 4.13
CA VAL A 82 9.30 -3.01 2.85
C VAL A 82 10.24 -3.83 1.96
N THR A 83 9.83 -5.05 1.64
CA THR A 83 10.63 -5.97 0.82
C THR A 83 10.12 -6.06 -0.62
N SER A 84 8.83 -5.81 -0.85
CA SER A 84 8.23 -5.84 -2.18
C SER A 84 6.96 -4.99 -2.24
N PHE A 85 6.67 -4.45 -3.43
CA PHE A 85 5.40 -3.80 -3.72
C PHE A 85 4.98 -4.08 -5.16
N LYS A 86 3.68 -4.25 -5.38
CA LYS A 86 3.09 -4.53 -6.70
C LYS A 86 1.83 -3.70 -6.90
N ARG A 87 1.72 -3.01 -8.03
CA ARG A 87 0.48 -2.33 -8.42
C ARG A 87 -0.52 -3.37 -8.94
N GLU A 88 -1.64 -3.51 -8.25
CA GLU A 88 -2.71 -4.44 -8.64
C GLU A 88 -3.64 -3.83 -9.70
N GLY A 89 -3.86 -2.52 -9.65
CA GLY A 89 -4.76 -1.86 -10.59
C GLY A 89 -4.85 -0.35 -10.38
N ILE A 90 -5.59 0.29 -11.28
CA ILE A 90 -5.95 1.71 -11.17
C ILE A 90 -7.46 1.84 -11.37
N ARG A 91 -8.09 2.70 -10.58
CA ARG A 91 -9.48 3.12 -10.76
C ARG A 91 -9.63 4.62 -10.65
N TYR A 92 -10.73 5.15 -11.19
CA TYR A 92 -11.14 6.52 -10.91
C TYR A 92 -11.71 6.60 -9.50
N ARG A 93 -11.43 7.68 -8.77
CA ARG A 93 -11.85 7.87 -7.38
C ARG A 93 -13.37 7.84 -7.22
N SER A 94 -14.11 8.38 -8.19
CA SER A 94 -15.58 8.31 -8.19
C SER A 94 -16.14 6.90 -8.43
N LYS A 95 -15.34 6.00 -8.99
CA LYS A 95 -15.74 4.62 -9.27
C LYS A 95 -15.41 3.76 -8.05
N VAL A 96 -16.38 3.58 -7.16
CA VAL A 96 -16.35 2.57 -6.11
C VAL A 96 -16.89 1.29 -6.73
N ASP A 97 -16.11 0.20 -6.74
CA ASP A 97 -16.63 -1.11 -7.12
C ASP A 97 -17.72 -1.51 -6.10
N GLN A 98 -18.94 -1.76 -6.61
CA GLN A 98 -20.12 -2.15 -5.83
C GLN A 98 -20.02 -3.59 -5.33
#